data_AF-A0A7X3RA17-F1
#
_entry.id   AF-A0A7X3RA17-F1
#
_cell.length_a   1.000
_cell.length_b   1.000
_cell.length_c   1.000
_cell.angle_alpha   90.00
_cell.angle_beta   90.00
_cell.angle_gamma   90.00
#
_symmetry.space_group_name_H-M   'P 1'
#
loop_
_entity.id
_entity.type
_entity.pdbx_description
1 polymer ?
#
loop_
_entity_poly.entity_id
_entity_poly.type
_entity_poly.pdbx_seq_one_letter_code
_entity_poly.pdbx_strand_id
1 'polypeptide(L)'
;MLAYVVVQVASLMFLRENLDSPWRIPVTVAPVIPFVFMMLAVVRFVRRMDEMLRHLHLEAVVIAYIATLIFCLSYGLLENVGFPSFNTMWVGFVMILLWSMGQLVAGRKYR
;
A
#
# COMPACT_ATOMS: atom_id res chain seq x y z
N MET A 1 1.77 9.59 9.07
CA MET A 1 0.39 9.75 8.54
C MET A 1 0.01 11.21 8.38
N LEU A 2 0.12 12.05 9.43
CA LEU A 2 -0.16 13.50 9.29
C LEU A 2 0.64 14.18 8.17
N ALA A 3 1.96 13.94 8.08
CA ALA A 3 2.79 14.49 7.01
C ALA A 3 2.32 14.08 5.61
N TYR A 4 1.84 12.83 5.44
CA TYR A 4 1.27 12.38 4.17
C TYR A 4 -0.01 13.14 3.84
N VAL A 5 -0.94 13.25 4.79
CA VAL A 5 -2.22 13.97 4.58
C VAL A 5 -1.96 15.44 4.23
N VAL A 6 -1.06 16.10 4.95
CA VAL A 6 -0.71 17.50 4.69
C VAL A 6 -0.13 17.67 3.28
N VAL A 7 0.85 16.84 2.89
CA VAL A 7 1.46 16.91 1.55
C VAL A 7 0.45 16.58 0.45
N GLN A 8 -0.43 15.61 0.67
CA GLN A 8 -1.48 15.23 -0.29
C GLN A 8 -2.49 16.36 -0.48
N VAL A 9 -2.96 16.98 0.61
CA VAL A 9 -3.94 18.08 0.54
C VAL A 9 -3.30 19.31 -0.12
N ALA A 10 -2.06 19.65 0.24
CA ALA A 10 -1.32 20.75 -0.38
C ALA A 10 -1.09 20.52 -1.89
N SER A 11 -0.75 19.29 -2.28
CA SER A 11 -0.61 18.88 -3.68
C SER A 11 -1.92 19.08 -4.44
N LEU A 12 -3.04 18.59 -3.90
CA LEU A 12 -4.37 18.74 -4.51
C LEU A 12 -4.82 20.20 -4.64
N MET A 13 -4.55 21.04 -3.63
CA MET A 13 -4.86 22.47 -3.68
C MET A 13 -4.06 23.18 -4.76
N PHE A 14 -2.75 22.94 -4.84
CA PHE A 14 -1.89 23.52 -5.87
C PHE A 14 -2.31 23.10 -7.29
N LEU A 15 -2.63 21.81 -7.46
CA LEU A 15 -3.03 21.25 -8.74
C LEU A 15 -4.37 21.80 -9.24
N ARG A 16 -5.32 22.13 -8.36
CA ARG A 16 -6.61 22.70 -8.77
C ARG A 16 -6.47 24.03 -9.51
N GLU A 17 -5.48 24.85 -9.14
CA GLU A 17 -5.27 26.18 -9.70
C GLU A 17 -4.18 26.21 -10.79
N ASN A 18 -3.31 25.20 -10.84
CA ASN A 18 -2.10 25.20 -11.69
C ASN A 18 -1.99 23.94 -12.56
N LEU A 19 -3.09 23.54 -13.20
CA LEU A 19 -3.13 22.36 -14.07
C LEU A 19 -2.13 22.44 -15.23
N ASP A 20 -1.90 23.61 -15.84
CA ASP A 20 -0.98 23.74 -16.99
C ASP A 20 0.48 24.01 -16.61
N SER A 21 0.79 24.00 -15.30
CA SER A 21 2.13 24.30 -14.81
C SER A 21 3.11 23.14 -15.10
N PRO A 22 4.38 23.45 -15.44
CA PRO A 22 5.44 22.43 -15.55
C PRO A 22 5.68 21.67 -14.23
N TRP A 23 5.25 22.23 -13.09
CA TRP A 23 5.38 21.62 -11.77
C TRP A 23 4.29 20.60 -11.44
N ARG A 24 3.29 20.40 -12.31
CA ARG A 24 2.17 19.46 -12.10
C ARG A 24 2.65 18.05 -11.71
N ILE A 25 3.59 17.50 -12.48
CA ILE A 25 4.08 16.13 -12.29
C ILE A 25 4.79 15.97 -10.93
N PRO A 26 5.85 16.75 -10.61
CA PRO A 26 6.55 16.59 -9.33
C PRO A 26 5.65 16.85 -8.11
N VAL A 27 4.72 17.80 -8.19
CA VAL A 27 3.76 18.07 -7.10
C VAL A 27 2.79 16.91 -6.89
N THR A 28 2.34 16.26 -7.97
CA THR A 28 1.47 15.07 -7.89
C THR A 28 2.17 13.89 -7.22
N VAL A 29 3.48 13.73 -7.43
CA VAL A 29 4.27 12.61 -6.90
C VAL A 29 4.88 12.91 -5.52
N ALA A 30 4.91 14.18 -5.08
CA ALA A 30 5.41 14.58 -3.76
C ALA A 30 4.91 13.75 -2.56
N PRO A 31 3.64 13.29 -2.52
CA PRO A 31 3.12 12.44 -1.44
C PRO A 31 3.83 11.08 -1.31
N VAL A 32 4.57 10.63 -2.32
CA VAL A 32 5.41 9.42 -2.28
C VAL A 32 6.56 9.58 -1.29
N ILE A 33 7.09 10.80 -1.08
CA ILE A 33 8.20 11.05 -0.16
C ILE A 33 7.84 10.63 1.29
N PRO A 34 6.72 11.10 1.87
CA PRO A 34 6.22 10.57 3.15
C PRO A 34 6.04 9.04 3.18
N PHE A 35 5.62 8.42 2.08
CA PHE A 35 5.49 6.96 1.99
C PHE A 35 6.84 6.24 2.10
N VAL A 36 7.91 6.77 1.49
CA VAL A 36 9.26 6.22 1.63
C VAL A 36 9.71 6.29 3.08
N PHE A 37 9.47 7.41 3.78
CA PHE A 37 9.79 7.51 5.20
C PHE A 37 9.00 6.52 6.06
N MET A 38 7.71 6.32 5.75
CA MET A 38 6.88 5.30 6.39
C MET A 38 7.47 3.91 6.18
N MET A 39 7.85 3.55 4.95
CA MET A 39 8.47 2.26 4.65
C MET A 39 9.74 2.06 5.48
N LEU A 40 10.63 3.05 5.54
CA LEU A 40 11.85 2.97 6.36
C LEU A 40 11.54 2.82 7.85
N ALA A 41 10.49 3.47 8.36
CA ALA A 41 10.05 3.31 9.74
C ALA A 41 9.53 1.88 10.00
N VAL A 42 8.73 1.33 9.08
CA VAL A 42 8.21 -0.05 9.18
C VAL A 42 9.35 -1.07 9.13
N VAL A 43 10.32 -0.91 8.22
CA VAL A 43 11.49 -1.80 8.16
C VAL A 43 12.28 -1.76 9.48
N ARG A 44 12.48 -0.57 10.05
CA ARG A 44 13.15 -0.43 11.36
C ARG A 44 12.34 -1.07 12.49
N PHE A 45 11.02 -0.97 12.45
CA PHE A 45 10.12 -1.59 13.42
C PHE A 45 10.19 -3.13 13.35
N VAL A 46 10.07 -3.70 12.15
CA VAL A 46 10.16 -5.15 11.93
C VAL A 46 11.52 -5.72 12.34
N ARG A 47 12.62 -4.98 12.13
CA ARG A 47 13.96 -5.38 12.58
C ARG A 47 14.14 -5.41 14.10
N ARG A 48 13.29 -4.71 14.85
CA ARG A 48 13.31 -4.67 16.32
C ARG A 48 12.34 -5.66 16.96
N MET A 49 11.56 -6.39 16.16
CA MET A 49 10.69 -7.44 16.67
C MET A 49 11.50 -8.65 17.12
N ASP A 50 10.98 -9.36 18.13
CA ASP A 50 11.44 -10.70 18.48
C ASP A 50 11.38 -11.65 17.29
N GLU A 51 12.24 -12.65 17.27
CA GLU A 51 12.41 -13.56 16.12
C GLU A 51 11.10 -14.26 15.74
N MET A 52 10.32 -14.72 16.73
CA MET A 52 9.04 -15.38 16.50
C MET A 52 8.01 -14.43 15.87
N LEU A 53 7.87 -13.21 16.40
CA LEU A 53 6.95 -12.20 15.86
C LEU A 53 7.38 -11.75 14.45
N ARG A 54 8.68 -11.61 14.23
CA ARG A 54 9.24 -11.28 12.91
C ARG A 54 8.92 -12.38 11.89
N HIS A 55 9.09 -13.64 12.26
CA HIS A 55 8.79 -14.77 11.38
C HIS A 55 7.30 -14.81 11.00
N LEU A 56 6.42 -14.69 11.99
CA LEU A 56 4.98 -14.65 11.78
C LEU A 56 4.56 -13.49 10.87
N HIS A 57 5.11 -12.30 11.13
CA HIS A 57 4.81 -11.10 10.36
C HIS A 57 5.27 -11.25 8.91
N LEU A 58 6.48 -11.78 8.67
CA LEU A 58 7.01 -11.99 7.32
C LEU A 58 6.21 -13.05 6.56
N GLU A 59 5.82 -14.16 7.20
CA GLU A 59 4.97 -15.19 6.59
C GLU A 59 3.61 -14.60 6.17
N ALA A 60 2.99 -13.80 7.04
CA ALA A 60 1.74 -13.10 6.72
C ALA A 60 1.90 -12.10 5.56
N VAL A 61 3.02 -11.37 5.50
CA VAL A 61 3.31 -10.44 4.38
C VAL A 61 3.46 -11.19 3.06
N VAL A 62 4.16 -12.32 3.05
CA VAL A 62 4.33 -13.13 1.83
C VAL A 62 2.98 -13.65 1.33
N ILE A 63 2.14 -14.17 2.23
CA ILE A 63 0.77 -14.63 1.88
C ILE A 63 -0.03 -13.48 1.29
N ALA A 64 -0.02 -12.32 1.96
CA ALA A 64 -0.75 -11.14 1.50
C ALA A 64 -0.27 -10.62 0.16
N TYR A 65 1.05 -10.59 -0.06
CA TYR A 65 1.66 -10.16 -1.30
C TYR A 65 1.20 -11.04 -2.47
N ILE A 66 1.31 -12.36 -2.34
CA ILE A 66 0.90 -13.30 -3.39
C ILE A 66 -0.61 -13.22 -3.61
N ALA A 67 -1.41 -13.16 -2.56
CA ALA A 67 -2.87 -13.05 -2.68
C ALA A 67 -3.29 -11.73 -3.36
N THR A 68 -2.60 -10.62 -3.06
CA THR A 68 -2.85 -9.33 -3.72
C THR A 68 -2.47 -9.39 -5.20
N LEU A 69 -1.34 -10.03 -5.53
CA LEU A 69 -0.91 -10.22 -6.91
C LEU A 69 -1.93 -11.03 -7.71
N ILE A 70 -2.40 -12.16 -7.16
CA ILE A 70 -3.45 -12.97 -7.78
C ILE A 70 -4.71 -12.12 -7.98
N PHE A 71 -5.14 -11.37 -6.95
CA PHE A 71 -6.32 -10.51 -7.04
C PHE A 71 -6.19 -9.46 -8.15
N CYS A 72 -5.09 -8.71 -8.19
CA CYS A 72 -4.87 -7.66 -9.19
C CYS A 72 -4.81 -8.24 -10.61
N LEU A 73 -4.14 -9.38 -10.81
CA LEU A 73 -4.08 -10.04 -12.11
C LEU A 73 -5.45 -10.57 -12.54
N SER A 74 -6.17 -11.25 -11.63
CA SER A 74 -7.52 -11.73 -11.90
C SER A 74 -8.47 -10.58 -12.26
N TYR A 75 -8.40 -9.46 -11.55
CA TYR A 75 -9.22 -8.30 -11.87
C TYR A 75 -8.82 -7.67 -13.20
N GLY A 76 -7.52 -7.52 -13.48
CA GLY A 76 -7.05 -7.04 -14.79
C GLY A 76 -7.51 -7.92 -15.95
N LEU A 77 -7.64 -9.23 -15.74
CA LEU A 77 -8.24 -10.13 -16.73
C LEU A 77 -9.76 -9.89 -16.89
N LEU A 78 -10.48 -9.60 -15.80
CA LEU A 78 -11.91 -9.27 -15.85
C LEU A 78 -12.18 -7.97 -16.62
N GLU A 79 -11.27 -6.99 -16.56
CA GLU A 79 -11.40 -5.76 -17.35
C GLU A 79 -11.44 -6.05 -18.86
N ASN A 80 -10.76 -7.10 -19.34
CA ASN A 80 -10.80 -7.49 -20.75
C ASN A 80 -12.18 -7.99 -21.23
N VAL A 81 -13.02 -8.45 -20.30
CA VAL A 81 -14.39 -8.92 -20.61
C VAL A 81 -15.47 -7.87 -20.27
N GLY A 82 -15.06 -6.61 -20.04
CA GLY A 82 -15.95 -5.47 -19.87
C GLY A 82 -16.29 -5.12 -18.41
N PHE A 83 -15.56 -5.66 -17.43
CA PHE A 83 -15.68 -5.16 -16.05
C PHE A 83 -15.19 -3.71 -15.94
N PRO A 84 -15.74 -2.92 -15.00
CA PRO A 84 -15.30 -1.56 -14.78
C PRO A 84 -13.85 -1.51 -14.31
N SER A 85 -13.12 -0.46 -14.70
CA SER A 85 -11.72 -0.28 -14.34
C SER A 85 -11.52 -0.17 -12.83
N PHE A 86 -10.54 -0.92 -12.29
CA PHE A 86 -10.21 -0.88 -10.89
C PHE A 86 -9.34 0.32 -10.57
N ASN A 87 -9.75 1.12 -9.59
CA ASN A 87 -8.92 2.21 -9.12
C ASN A 87 -7.73 1.67 -8.31
N THR A 88 -6.52 1.85 -8.84
CA THR A 88 -5.25 1.39 -8.27
C THR A 88 -5.00 1.87 -6.84
N MET A 89 -5.61 2.98 -6.39
CA MET A 89 -5.51 3.43 -5.00
C MET A 89 -6.05 2.39 -4.01
N TRP A 90 -6.99 1.54 -4.43
CA TRP A 90 -7.57 0.49 -3.59
C TRP A 90 -6.65 -0.71 -3.37
N VAL A 91 -5.63 -0.91 -4.21
CA VAL A 91 -4.69 -2.04 -4.10
C VAL A 91 -4.02 -2.07 -2.72
N GLY A 92 -3.63 -0.89 -2.20
CA GLY A 92 -3.04 -0.80 -0.87
C GLY A 92 -3.99 -1.27 0.24
N PHE A 93 -5.28 -0.93 0.15
CA PHE A 93 -6.29 -1.38 1.11
C PHE A 93 -6.52 -2.88 1.03
N VAL A 94 -6.59 -3.44 -0.20
CA VAL A 94 -6.70 -4.89 -0.43
C VAL A 94 -5.52 -5.62 0.21
N MET A 95 -4.30 -5.14 0.01
CA MET A 95 -3.09 -5.73 0.59
C MET A 95 -3.11 -5.70 2.13
N ILE A 96 -3.54 -4.59 2.74
CA ILE A 96 -3.66 -4.47 4.20
C ILE A 96 -4.68 -5.49 4.74
N LEU A 97 -5.84 -5.63 4.09
CA LEU A 97 -6.86 -6.60 4.48
C LEU A 97 -6.34 -8.04 4.38
N LEU A 98 -5.69 -8.38 3.28
CA LEU A 98 -5.10 -9.70 3.07
C LEU A 98 -3.98 -9.99 4.08
N TRP A 99 -3.19 -8.99 4.44
CA TRP A 99 -2.15 -9.10 5.47
C TRP A 99 -2.71 -9.28 6.88
N SER A 100 -3.79 -8.57 7.24
CA SER A 100 -4.50 -8.80 8.50
C SER A 100 -5.07 -10.22 8.58
N MET A 101 -5.64 -10.73 7.49
CA MET A 101 -6.11 -12.12 7.42
C MET A 101 -4.94 -13.13 7.49
N GLY A 102 -3.85 -12.85 6.79
CA GLY A 102 -2.64 -13.68 6.81
C GLY A 102 -2.05 -13.84 8.21
N GLN A 103 -2.05 -12.77 9.02
CA GLN A 103 -1.63 -12.85 10.42
C GLN A 103 -2.52 -13.75 11.28
N LEU A 104 -3.84 -13.70 11.08
CA LEU A 104 -4.79 -14.56 11.80
C LEU A 104 -4.58 -16.04 11.44
N VAL A 105 -4.32 -16.34 10.16
CA VAL A 105 -4.06 -17.70 9.68
C VAL A 105 -2.73 -18.20 10.21
N ALA A 106 -1.65 -17.42 10.06
CA ALA A 106 -0.32 -17.79 10.54
C ALA A 106 -0.30 -17.94 12.07
N GLY A 107 -1.01 -17.08 12.81
CA GLY A 107 -1.07 -17.12 14.27
C GLY A 107 -1.77 -18.36 14.84
N ARG A 108 -2.66 -18.99 14.07
CA ARG A 108 -3.29 -20.27 14.47
C ARG A 108 -2.33 -21.46 14.45
N LYS A 109 -1.22 -21.38 13.70
CA LYS A 109 -0.23 -22.46 13.57
C LYS A 109 0.75 -22.52 14.75
N TYR A 110 0.87 -21.42 15.50
CA TYR A 110 1.80 -21.26 16.62
C TYR A 110 1.10 -21.20 17.99
N ARG A 111 -0.22 -21.42 18.05
CA ARG A 111 -0.96 -21.71 19.29
C ARG A 111 -1.01 -23.21 19.51
#